data_AF-A0A840HYT8-F1
#
_entry.id   AF-A0A840HYT8-F1
#
_cell.length_a   1.000
_cell.length_b   1.000
_cell.length_c   1.000
_cell.angle_alpha   90.00
_cell.angle_beta   90.00
_cell.angle_gamma   90.00
#
_symmetry.space_group_name_H-M   'P 1'
#
loop_
_entity.id
_entity.type
_entity.pdbx_description
1 polymer ?
#
loop_
_entity_poly.entity_id
_entity_poly.type
_entity_poly.pdbx_seq_one_letter_code
_entity_poly.pdbx_strand_id
1 'polypeptide(L)'
;MTRLAVFAVGGVILAALFGETHPDFIANPPQSAREACDQLANQSDCRAALALNDLRQNRLPKAAPAPALPDPRRTPGAYDPTITQDNIAATICNPKFVAARKPPPSWTAAATRRIAAAQLPELDPGSLVLDQLVPISLGGAPKDYRNLWLQSWAGQENAEKKDGLETLLNRMVCTGQLSLAAAQEAVAVNWLDTYRRAMTVQNLTRYKLPQQWGAKPQDIQPELVSEPQGESGPIVLDAQIEADSQPYEVPAIPVDGRNSQQME
;
A
#
# COMPACT_ATOMS: atom_id res chain seq x y z
N MET A 1 -18.29 -29.62 37.62
CA MET A 1 -18.56 -28.16 37.59
C MET A 1 -17.29 -27.32 37.64
N THR A 2 -16.18 -27.78 38.23
CA THR A 2 -14.91 -27.03 38.37
C THR A 2 -14.13 -26.77 37.08
N ARG A 3 -14.20 -27.66 36.07
CA ARG A 3 -13.50 -27.45 34.78
C ARG A 3 -14.13 -26.35 33.93
N LEU A 4 -15.46 -26.23 33.89
CA LEU A 4 -16.14 -25.15 33.16
C LEU A 4 -15.81 -23.77 33.72
N ALA A 5 -15.70 -23.63 35.05
CA ALA A 5 -15.35 -22.37 35.69
C ALA A 5 -13.93 -21.91 35.34
N VAL A 6 -12.95 -22.82 35.27
CA VAL A 6 -11.57 -22.50 34.89
C VAL A 6 -11.47 -22.08 33.43
N PHE A 7 -12.20 -22.75 32.52
CA PHE A 7 -12.24 -22.33 31.10
C PHE A 7 -12.94 -20.99 30.90
N ALA A 8 -14.00 -20.70 31.67
CA ALA A 8 -14.69 -19.40 31.62
C ALA A 8 -13.79 -18.26 32.10
N VAL A 9 -13.08 -18.43 33.22
CA VAL A 9 -12.13 -17.43 33.73
C VAL A 9 -10.95 -17.24 32.75
N GLY A 10 -10.41 -18.32 32.21
CA GLY A 10 -9.34 -18.25 31.20
C GLY A 10 -9.79 -17.54 29.92
N GLY A 11 -11.02 -17.77 29.47
CA GLY A 11 -11.61 -17.10 28.31
C GLY A 11 -11.80 -15.60 28.53
N VAL A 12 -12.25 -15.19 29.72
CA VAL A 12 -12.41 -13.76 30.07
C VAL A 12 -11.06 -13.05 30.14
N ILE A 13 -10.04 -13.67 30.73
CA ILE A 13 -8.68 -13.11 30.79
C ILE A 13 -8.09 -12.95 29.39
N LEU A 14 -8.24 -13.95 28.52
CA LEU A 14 -7.79 -13.87 27.13
C LEU A 14 -8.52 -12.78 26.35
N ALA A 15 -9.84 -12.62 26.53
CA ALA A 15 -10.61 -11.57 25.87
C ALA A 15 -10.19 -10.16 26.36
N ALA A 16 -9.94 -9.99 27.66
CA ALA A 16 -9.46 -8.73 28.22
C ALA A 16 -8.05 -8.38 27.70
N LEU A 17 -7.12 -9.33 27.74
CA LEU A 17 -5.77 -9.17 27.17
C LEU A 17 -5.83 -8.86 25.68
N PHE A 18 -6.72 -9.51 24.93
CA PHE A 18 -6.92 -9.23 23.51
C PHE A 18 -7.42 -7.81 23.29
N GLY A 19 -8.41 -7.34 24.05
CA GLY A 19 -8.89 -5.96 23.98
C GLY A 19 -7.83 -4.91 24.33
N GLU A 20 -6.97 -5.19 25.32
CA GLU A 20 -5.85 -4.31 25.69
C GLU A 20 -4.73 -4.29 24.64
N THR A 21 -4.43 -5.44 24.04
CA THR A 21 -3.36 -5.58 23.04
C THR A 21 -3.80 -5.23 21.62
N HIS A 22 -5.10 -5.26 21.34
CA HIS A 22 -5.71 -4.95 20.05
C HIS A 22 -6.87 -3.94 20.20
N PRO A 23 -6.63 -2.77 20.81
CA PRO A 23 -7.68 -1.75 21.00
C PRO A 23 -8.31 -1.34 19.66
N ASP A 24 -7.54 -1.42 18.58
CA ASP A 24 -7.99 -1.09 17.24
C ASP A 24 -9.03 -2.08 16.67
N PHE A 25 -8.96 -3.36 17.06
CA PHE A 25 -9.93 -4.39 16.63
C PHE A 25 -11.30 -4.12 17.26
N ILE A 26 -11.33 -3.42 18.41
CA ILE A 26 -12.56 -2.96 19.06
C ILE A 26 -13.09 -1.69 18.39
N ALA A 27 -12.20 -0.72 18.09
CA ALA A 27 -12.58 0.53 17.46
C ALA A 27 -13.05 0.36 16.00
N ASN A 28 -12.44 -0.58 15.26
CA ASN A 28 -12.72 -0.87 13.86
C ASN A 28 -12.86 -2.38 13.64
N PRO A 29 -13.96 -3.00 14.12
CA PRO A 29 -14.13 -4.45 14.03
C PRO A 29 -14.14 -4.89 12.57
N PRO A 30 -13.46 -6.02 12.24
CA PRO A 30 -13.41 -6.50 10.88
C PRO A 30 -14.80 -6.89 10.38
N GLN A 31 -15.09 -6.55 9.12
CA GLN A 31 -16.40 -6.81 8.51
C GLN A 31 -16.46 -8.16 7.79
N SER A 32 -15.34 -8.87 7.72
CA SER A 32 -15.24 -10.20 7.10
C SER A 32 -14.16 -11.06 7.77
N ALA A 33 -14.26 -12.38 7.59
CA ALA A 33 -13.22 -13.31 8.05
C ALA A 33 -11.86 -13.05 7.38
N ARG A 34 -11.88 -12.57 6.14
CA ARG A 34 -10.67 -12.13 5.41
C ARG A 34 -10.01 -10.96 6.13
N GLU A 35 -10.79 -9.92 6.40
CA GLU A 35 -10.29 -8.74 7.08
C GLU A 35 -9.78 -9.07 8.49
N ALA A 36 -10.50 -9.93 9.22
CA ALA A 36 -10.06 -10.40 10.53
C ALA A 36 -8.71 -11.14 10.43
N CYS A 37 -8.51 -11.98 9.41
CA CYS A 37 -7.22 -12.63 9.17
C CYS A 37 -6.13 -11.61 8.86
N ASP A 38 -6.37 -10.68 7.94
CA ASP A 38 -5.39 -9.66 7.54
C ASP A 38 -4.99 -8.74 8.71
N GLN A 39 -5.87 -8.56 9.70
CA GLN A 39 -5.57 -7.81 10.92
C GLN A 39 -4.81 -8.62 12.00
N LEU A 40 -4.94 -9.95 12.01
CA LEU A 40 -4.40 -10.83 13.07
C LEU A 40 -3.16 -11.63 12.65
N ALA A 41 -2.92 -11.79 11.36
CA ALA A 41 -1.88 -12.64 10.81
C ALA A 41 -1.21 -11.98 9.60
N ASN A 42 -0.22 -12.66 9.01
CA ASN A 42 0.43 -12.17 7.80
C ASN A 42 -0.55 -12.13 6.64
N GLN A 43 -0.65 -10.98 5.99
CA GLN A 43 -1.53 -10.76 4.85
C GLN A 43 -1.28 -11.77 3.71
N SER A 44 -0.03 -12.18 3.46
CA SER A 44 0.31 -13.21 2.46
C SER A 44 -0.29 -14.58 2.79
N ASP A 45 -0.26 -14.96 4.07
CA ASP A 45 -0.76 -16.26 4.53
C ASP A 45 -2.29 -16.28 4.49
N CYS A 46 -2.91 -15.18 4.91
CA CYS A 46 -4.36 -14.97 4.81
C CYS A 46 -4.84 -15.02 3.35
N ARG A 47 -4.13 -14.37 2.43
CA ARG A 47 -4.41 -14.45 0.99
C ARG A 47 -4.33 -15.88 0.47
N ALA A 48 -3.27 -16.62 0.82
CA ALA A 48 -3.11 -18.00 0.39
C ALA A 48 -4.25 -18.90 0.92
N ALA A 49 -4.61 -18.74 2.19
CA ALA A 49 -5.71 -19.49 2.81
C ALA A 49 -7.06 -19.23 2.12
N LEU A 50 -7.34 -17.97 1.76
CA LEU A 50 -8.57 -17.58 1.06
C LEU A 50 -8.60 -18.09 -0.38
N ALA A 51 -7.48 -17.97 -1.11
CA ALA A 51 -7.38 -18.53 -2.46
C ALA A 51 -7.61 -20.05 -2.46
N LEU A 52 -7.07 -20.77 -1.48
CA LEU A 52 -7.34 -22.20 -1.30
C LEU A 52 -8.82 -22.48 -0.99
N ASN A 53 -9.46 -21.66 -0.18
CA ASN A 53 -10.89 -21.79 0.11
C ASN A 53 -11.76 -21.55 -1.13
N ASP A 54 -11.47 -20.52 -1.93
CA ASP A 54 -12.19 -20.24 -3.18
C ASP A 54 -12.02 -21.38 -4.19
N LEU A 55 -10.79 -21.90 -4.36
CA LEU A 55 -10.51 -23.04 -5.23
C LEU A 55 -11.25 -24.31 -4.77
N ARG A 56 -11.34 -24.57 -3.46
CA ARG A 56 -12.15 -25.69 -2.92
C ARG A 56 -13.63 -25.54 -3.25
N GLN A 57 -14.12 -24.32 -3.42
CA GLN A 57 -15.50 -24.01 -3.82
C GLN A 57 -15.66 -23.85 -5.33
N ASN A 58 -14.64 -24.22 -6.12
CA ASN A 58 -14.59 -24.07 -7.57
C ASN A 58 -14.81 -22.63 -8.05
N ARG A 59 -14.36 -21.65 -7.25
CA ARG A 59 -14.34 -20.23 -7.59
C ARG A 59 -12.91 -19.85 -7.93
N LEU A 60 -12.72 -19.24 -9.09
CA LEU A 60 -11.43 -18.66 -9.42
C LEU A 60 -11.34 -17.28 -8.77
N PRO A 61 -10.20 -16.94 -8.15
CA PRO A 61 -9.96 -15.59 -7.71
C PRO A 61 -10.01 -14.63 -8.89
N LYS A 62 -10.98 -13.72 -8.87
CA LYS A 62 -11.14 -12.71 -9.92
C LYS A 62 -10.35 -11.47 -9.52
N ALA A 63 -9.55 -10.95 -10.44
CA ALA A 63 -8.97 -9.62 -10.28
C ALA A 63 -10.09 -8.60 -10.15
N ALA A 64 -10.01 -7.75 -9.12
CA ALA A 64 -10.86 -6.59 -9.08
C ALA A 64 -10.53 -5.74 -10.32
N PRO A 65 -11.53 -5.26 -11.08
CA PRO A 65 -11.30 -4.37 -12.22
C PRO A 65 -10.95 -2.95 -11.74
N ALA A 66 -10.08 -2.83 -10.73
CA ALA A 66 -9.55 -1.56 -10.28
C ALA A 66 -8.58 -1.00 -11.33
N PRO A 67 -8.50 0.34 -11.47
CA PRO A 67 -7.49 0.97 -12.32
C PRO A 67 -6.08 0.55 -11.92
N ALA A 68 -5.21 0.36 -12.91
CA ALA A 68 -3.81 0.02 -12.70
C ALA A 68 -2.91 1.23 -12.36
N LEU A 69 -3.42 2.45 -12.57
CA LEU A 69 -2.82 3.71 -12.14
C LEU A 69 -3.86 4.52 -11.37
N PRO A 70 -3.46 5.32 -10.37
CA PRO A 70 -4.40 6.19 -9.68
C PRO A 70 -4.86 7.36 -10.58
N ASP A 71 -6.02 7.95 -10.28
CA ASP A 71 -6.40 9.26 -10.85
C ASP A 71 -5.46 10.33 -10.25
N PRO A 72 -4.62 11.01 -11.06
CA PRO A 72 -3.63 11.97 -10.57
C PRO A 72 -4.25 13.20 -9.89
N ARG A 73 -5.54 13.48 -10.13
CA ARG A 73 -6.24 14.57 -9.42
C ARG A 73 -6.64 14.18 -8.00
N ARG A 74 -6.76 12.88 -7.72
CA ARG A 74 -7.12 12.33 -6.40
C ARG A 74 -5.88 11.89 -5.64
N THR A 75 -4.91 11.31 -6.35
CA THR A 75 -3.67 10.79 -5.79
C THR A 75 -2.47 11.39 -6.53
N PRO A 76 -2.17 12.69 -6.37
CA PRO A 76 -0.98 13.30 -6.97
C PRO A 76 0.34 12.78 -6.37
N GLY A 77 0.28 12.08 -5.22
CA GLY A 77 1.42 11.65 -4.44
C GLY A 77 1.77 12.68 -3.35
N ALA A 78 2.34 12.19 -2.25
CA ALA A 78 2.86 13.03 -1.19
C ALA A 78 4.05 12.34 -0.49
N TYR A 79 5.10 13.10 -0.18
CA TYR A 79 6.26 12.63 0.57
C TYR A 79 6.44 13.42 1.87
N ASP A 80 7.07 12.80 2.85
CA ASP A 80 7.49 13.43 4.11
C ASP A 80 8.71 14.34 3.83
N PRO A 81 8.58 15.68 3.91
CA PRO A 81 9.67 16.60 3.58
C PRO A 81 10.84 16.54 4.57
N THR A 82 10.65 15.87 5.72
CA THR A 82 11.74 15.62 6.68
C THR A 82 12.67 14.49 6.21
N ILE A 83 12.28 13.71 5.21
CA ILE A 83 13.10 12.65 4.61
C ILE A 83 13.81 13.25 3.39
N THR A 84 15.12 13.43 3.50
CA THR A 84 15.95 14.05 2.46
C THR A 84 17.03 13.08 2.00
N GLN A 85 17.63 13.37 0.84
CA GLN A 85 18.75 12.60 0.31
C GLN A 85 19.89 12.44 1.34
N ASP A 86 20.13 13.46 2.17
CA ASP A 86 21.22 13.48 3.14
C ASP A 86 20.97 12.59 4.35
N ASN A 87 19.70 12.26 4.64
CA ASN A 87 19.34 11.48 5.83
C ASN A 87 18.85 10.06 5.53
N ILE A 88 18.84 9.63 4.27
CA ILE A 88 18.31 8.31 3.85
C ILE A 88 18.88 7.13 4.66
N ALA A 89 20.14 7.23 5.09
CA ALA A 89 20.80 6.18 5.89
C ALA A 89 20.13 5.97 7.26
N ALA A 90 19.68 7.06 7.90
CA ALA A 90 18.96 7.01 9.17
C ALA A 90 17.45 6.79 9.00
N THR A 91 16.92 7.10 7.81
CA THR A 91 15.50 7.05 7.47
C THR A 91 15.14 5.83 6.63
N ILE A 92 14.91 5.98 5.33
CA ILE A 92 14.33 4.95 4.45
C ILE A 92 15.24 3.73 4.20
N CYS A 93 16.53 3.84 4.49
CA CYS A 93 17.48 2.72 4.43
C CYS A 93 17.60 1.98 5.76
N ASN A 94 16.91 2.43 6.79
CA ASN A 94 16.79 1.75 8.09
C ASN A 94 15.46 0.99 8.16
N PRO A 95 15.46 -0.35 8.16
CA PRO A 95 14.22 -1.14 8.19
C PRO A 95 13.34 -0.84 9.41
N LYS A 96 13.93 -0.48 10.56
CA LYS A 96 13.17 -0.13 11.77
C LYS A 96 12.41 1.18 11.61
N PHE A 97 13.01 2.16 10.92
CA PHE A 97 12.38 3.44 10.63
C PHE A 97 11.16 3.26 9.71
N VAL A 98 11.30 2.42 8.67
CA VAL A 98 10.21 2.11 7.74
C VAL A 98 9.10 1.34 8.45
N ALA A 99 9.45 0.32 9.25
CA ALA A 99 8.48 -0.48 10.00
C ALA A 99 7.66 0.37 10.98
N ALA A 100 8.30 1.30 11.70
CA ALA A 100 7.64 2.17 12.67
C ALA A 100 6.63 3.17 12.04
N ARG A 101 6.69 3.38 10.72
CA ARG A 101 5.79 4.31 10.00
C ARG A 101 4.63 3.63 9.30
N LYS A 102 4.63 2.29 9.20
CA LYS A 102 3.53 1.55 8.59
C LYS A 102 2.26 1.79 9.40
N PRO A 103 1.15 2.23 8.76
CA PRO A 103 -0.13 2.31 9.46
C PRO A 103 -0.54 0.93 10.02
N PRO A 104 -1.21 0.89 11.18
CA PRO A 104 -1.75 -0.36 11.71
C PRO A 104 -2.71 -1.06 10.71
N PRO A 105 -2.85 -2.40 10.76
CA PRO A 105 -3.76 -3.14 9.87
C PRO A 105 -5.22 -2.68 9.96
N SER A 106 -5.68 -2.35 11.16
CA SER A 106 -7.01 -1.80 11.46
C SER A 106 -7.29 -0.47 10.74
N TRP A 107 -6.34 0.47 10.82
CA TRP A 107 -6.39 1.76 10.12
C TRP A 107 -6.40 1.54 8.60
N THR A 108 -5.55 0.62 8.12
CA THR A 108 -5.47 0.25 6.70
C THR A 108 -6.78 -0.33 6.18
N ALA A 109 -7.46 -1.17 6.97
CA ALA A 109 -8.76 -1.73 6.61
C ALA A 109 -9.86 -0.67 6.61
N ALA A 110 -9.87 0.23 7.61
CA ALA A 110 -10.80 1.35 7.65
C ALA A 110 -10.61 2.31 6.46
N ALA A 111 -9.37 2.64 6.11
CA ALA A 111 -9.04 3.45 4.94
C ALA A 111 -9.44 2.76 3.63
N THR A 112 -9.18 1.45 3.49
CA THR A 112 -9.63 0.65 2.35
C THR A 112 -11.13 0.77 2.15
N ARG A 113 -11.94 0.54 3.21
CA ARG A 113 -13.40 0.66 3.14
C ARG A 113 -13.84 2.07 2.74
N ARG A 114 -13.26 3.10 3.34
CA ARG A 114 -13.65 4.50 3.10
C ARG A 114 -13.38 4.91 1.66
N ILE A 115 -12.21 4.57 1.12
CA ILE A 115 -11.86 4.86 -0.28
C ILE A 115 -12.72 4.02 -1.23
N ALA A 116 -12.95 2.74 -0.93
CA ALA A 116 -13.77 1.87 -1.78
C ALA A 116 -15.21 2.38 -1.86
N ALA A 117 -15.83 2.74 -0.72
CA ALA A 117 -17.18 3.30 -0.71
C ALA A 117 -17.29 4.63 -1.48
N ALA A 118 -16.26 5.47 -1.44
CA ALA A 118 -16.26 6.77 -2.10
C ALA A 118 -15.93 6.70 -3.60
N GLN A 119 -15.10 5.74 -4.03
CA GLN A 119 -14.48 5.75 -5.35
C GLN A 119 -14.78 4.51 -6.20
N LEU A 120 -15.06 3.37 -5.56
CA LEU A 120 -15.26 2.07 -6.19
C LEU A 120 -16.42 1.30 -5.50
N PRO A 121 -17.62 1.89 -5.33
CA PRO A 121 -18.69 1.33 -4.49
C PRO A 121 -19.21 -0.04 -4.96
N GLU A 122 -18.98 -0.38 -6.22
CA GLU A 122 -19.38 -1.66 -6.84
C GLU A 122 -18.37 -2.80 -6.59
N LEU A 123 -17.18 -2.49 -6.03
CA LEU A 123 -16.13 -3.48 -5.79
C LEU A 123 -16.10 -3.92 -4.34
N ASP A 124 -15.86 -5.23 -4.13
CA ASP A 124 -15.60 -5.77 -2.80
C ASP A 124 -14.28 -5.18 -2.25
N PRO A 125 -14.28 -4.44 -1.13
CA PRO A 125 -13.06 -3.92 -0.52
C PRO A 125 -12.04 -5.01 -0.17
N GLY A 126 -12.49 -6.24 0.12
CA GLY A 126 -11.61 -7.38 0.33
C GLY A 126 -10.82 -7.78 -0.91
N SER A 127 -11.28 -7.40 -2.10
CA SER A 127 -10.59 -7.60 -3.37
C SER A 127 -9.64 -6.45 -3.75
N LEU A 128 -9.43 -5.50 -2.85
CA LEU A 128 -8.57 -4.33 -3.03
C LEU A 128 -7.50 -4.28 -1.95
N VAL A 129 -6.41 -3.58 -2.25
CA VAL A 129 -5.32 -3.30 -1.31
C VAL A 129 -5.15 -1.79 -1.27
N LEU A 130 -5.10 -1.23 -0.07
CA LEU A 130 -4.68 0.15 0.13
C LEU A 130 -3.19 0.27 -0.21
N ASP A 131 -2.88 1.16 -1.13
CA ASP A 131 -1.52 1.40 -1.57
C ASP A 131 -1.16 2.89 -1.47
N GLN A 132 0.15 3.15 -1.42
CA GLN A 132 0.72 4.49 -1.40
C GLN A 132 1.42 4.78 -2.74
N LEU A 133 1.05 5.84 -3.46
CA LEU A 133 1.66 6.15 -4.76
C LEU A 133 3.19 6.29 -4.63
N VAL A 134 3.65 7.11 -3.69
CA VAL A 134 5.04 7.10 -3.20
C VAL A 134 5.08 6.22 -1.94
N PRO A 135 5.85 5.13 -1.89
CA PRO A 135 5.87 4.25 -0.72
C PRO A 135 6.68 4.84 0.43
N ILE A 136 6.41 4.39 1.66
CA ILE A 136 7.21 4.74 2.87
C ILE A 136 8.70 4.48 2.66
N SER A 137 9.06 3.41 1.93
CA SER A 137 10.44 3.04 1.60
C SER A 137 11.14 4.05 0.66
N LEU A 138 10.39 4.98 0.07
CA LEU A 138 10.91 6.12 -0.71
C LEU A 138 10.47 7.46 -0.08
N GLY A 139 10.15 7.45 1.21
CA GLY A 139 9.81 8.66 1.96
C GLY A 139 8.38 9.16 1.75
N GLY A 140 7.48 8.33 1.21
CA GLY A 140 6.07 8.66 1.06
C GLY A 140 5.38 8.94 2.40
N ALA A 141 4.41 9.85 2.40
CA ALA A 141 3.59 10.13 3.57
C ALA A 141 2.55 9.00 3.75
N PRO A 142 2.60 8.24 4.86
CA PRO A 142 1.87 6.97 4.98
C PRO A 142 0.35 7.12 5.16
N LYS A 143 -0.11 8.30 5.60
CA LYS A 143 -1.53 8.57 5.90
C LYS A 143 -2.11 9.76 5.14
N ASP A 144 -1.33 10.41 4.26
CA ASP A 144 -1.82 11.54 3.47
C ASP A 144 -2.73 11.02 2.36
N TYR A 145 -3.99 11.45 2.33
CA TYR A 145 -4.97 10.96 1.35
C TYR A 145 -4.54 11.19 -0.10
N ARG A 146 -3.72 12.22 -0.37
CA ARG A 146 -3.17 12.53 -1.70
C ARG A 146 -2.16 11.50 -2.16
N ASN A 147 -1.69 10.65 -1.26
CA ASN A 147 -0.78 9.55 -1.54
C ASN A 147 -1.48 8.19 -1.52
N LEU A 148 -2.77 8.09 -1.19
CA LEU A 148 -3.47 6.82 -0.99
C LEU A 148 -4.43 6.47 -2.13
N TRP A 149 -4.39 5.23 -2.59
CA TRP A 149 -5.30 4.70 -3.61
C TRP A 149 -5.53 3.20 -3.44
N LEU A 150 -6.48 2.64 -4.20
CA LEU A 150 -6.81 1.22 -4.15
C LEU A 150 -6.32 0.49 -5.38
N GLN A 151 -5.56 -0.58 -5.15
CA GLN A 151 -5.08 -1.48 -6.18
C GLN A 151 -5.72 -2.85 -6.11
N SER A 152 -5.77 -3.53 -7.25
CA SER A 152 -6.11 -4.96 -7.30
C SER A 152 -4.96 -5.80 -6.77
N TRP A 153 -5.30 -6.87 -6.05
CA TRP A 153 -4.32 -7.89 -5.63
C TRP A 153 -4.02 -8.92 -6.72
N ALA A 154 -4.89 -9.03 -7.73
CA ALA A 154 -4.79 -10.02 -8.81
C ALA A 154 -4.71 -9.34 -10.18
N GLY A 155 -4.30 -10.11 -11.18
CA GLY A 155 -4.08 -9.61 -12.54
C GLY A 155 -2.60 -9.32 -12.81
N GLN A 156 -2.32 -8.78 -14.00
CA GLN A 156 -0.94 -8.49 -14.43
C GLN A 156 -0.38 -7.19 -13.87
N GLU A 157 -1.23 -6.31 -13.34
CA GLU A 157 -0.88 -4.98 -12.84
C GLU A 157 -1.38 -4.90 -11.40
N ASN A 158 -0.70 -5.64 -10.52
CA ASN A 158 -1.16 -5.88 -9.16
C ASN A 158 -0.19 -5.32 -8.12
N ALA A 159 -0.67 -5.23 -6.88
CA ALA A 159 0.09 -4.71 -5.75
C ALA A 159 1.44 -5.44 -5.52
N GLU A 160 1.53 -6.76 -5.72
CA GLU A 160 2.80 -7.50 -5.52
C GLU A 160 3.89 -7.05 -6.51
N LYS A 161 3.52 -6.80 -7.77
CA LYS A 161 4.47 -6.28 -8.77
C LYS A 161 4.97 -4.89 -8.36
N LYS A 162 4.10 -4.02 -7.87
CA LYS A 162 4.51 -2.71 -7.37
C LYS A 162 5.40 -2.84 -6.14
N ASP A 163 5.06 -3.66 -5.14
CA ASP A 163 5.90 -3.94 -3.96
C ASP A 163 7.33 -4.37 -4.36
N GLY A 164 7.43 -5.20 -5.42
CA GLY A 164 8.70 -5.62 -5.98
C GLY A 164 9.51 -4.47 -6.59
N LEU A 165 8.86 -3.59 -7.36
CA LEU A 165 9.48 -2.38 -7.89
C LEU A 165 9.94 -1.44 -6.77
N GLU A 166 9.11 -1.19 -5.76
CA GLU A 166 9.45 -0.32 -4.63
C GLU A 166 10.66 -0.84 -3.86
N THR A 167 10.74 -2.16 -3.68
CA THR A 167 11.89 -2.81 -3.06
C THR A 167 13.15 -2.61 -3.91
N LEU A 168 13.06 -2.73 -5.23
CA LEU A 168 14.16 -2.47 -6.13
C LEU A 168 14.62 -1.00 -6.03
N LEU A 169 13.70 -0.05 -6.18
CA LEU A 169 14.01 1.38 -6.14
C LEU A 169 14.62 1.79 -4.80
N ASN A 170 14.10 1.30 -3.67
CA ASN A 170 14.69 1.54 -2.36
C ASN A 170 16.14 1.02 -2.28
N ARG A 171 16.41 -0.20 -2.79
CA ARG A 171 17.79 -0.72 -2.84
C ARG A 171 18.69 0.12 -3.75
N MET A 172 18.18 0.65 -4.86
CA MET A 172 18.92 1.56 -5.73
C MET A 172 19.29 2.86 -5.02
N VAL A 173 18.34 3.45 -4.28
CA VAL A 173 18.56 4.65 -3.47
C VAL A 173 19.58 4.39 -2.35
N CYS A 174 19.38 3.32 -1.58
CA CYS A 174 20.25 3.00 -0.45
C CYS A 174 21.67 2.54 -0.84
N THR A 175 21.88 2.20 -2.12
CA THR A 175 23.22 1.91 -2.68
C THR A 175 23.80 3.08 -3.46
N GLY A 176 23.11 4.23 -3.51
CA GLY A 176 23.55 5.43 -4.22
C GLY A 176 23.49 5.34 -5.75
N GLN A 177 22.82 4.33 -6.31
CA GLN A 177 22.67 4.18 -7.77
C GLN A 177 21.54 5.05 -8.34
N LEU A 178 20.61 5.49 -7.50
CA LEU A 178 19.50 6.36 -7.86
C LEU A 178 19.34 7.40 -6.75
N SER A 179 19.00 8.64 -7.08
CA SER A 179 18.64 9.62 -6.05
C SER A 179 17.24 9.35 -5.51
N LEU A 180 16.96 9.79 -4.29
CA LEU A 180 15.63 9.72 -3.68
C LEU A 180 14.59 10.39 -4.57
N ALA A 181 14.88 11.61 -5.05
CA ALA A 181 13.97 12.37 -5.90
C ALA A 181 13.64 11.64 -7.21
N ALA A 182 14.64 11.05 -7.88
CA ALA A 182 14.41 10.30 -9.11
C ALA A 182 13.57 9.03 -8.86
N ALA A 183 13.76 8.36 -7.72
CA ALA A 183 12.94 7.20 -7.36
C ALA A 183 11.48 7.59 -7.05
N GLN A 184 11.27 8.70 -6.35
CA GLN A 184 9.94 9.24 -6.04
C GLN A 184 9.20 9.64 -7.32
N GLU A 185 9.87 10.34 -8.23
CA GLU A 185 9.30 10.73 -9.52
C GLU A 185 8.95 9.50 -10.37
N ALA A 186 9.86 8.52 -10.46
CA ALA A 186 9.65 7.32 -11.27
C ALA A 186 8.41 6.51 -10.84
N VAL A 187 8.14 6.40 -9.54
CA VAL A 187 6.94 5.70 -9.05
C VAL A 187 5.67 6.57 -9.16
N ALA A 188 5.78 7.88 -8.91
CA ALA A 188 4.63 8.78 -8.90
C ALA A 188 4.07 9.08 -10.29
N VAL A 189 4.93 9.24 -11.30
CA VAL A 189 4.50 9.54 -12.67
C VAL A 189 3.82 8.33 -13.31
N ASN A 190 4.51 7.19 -13.31
CA ASN A 190 3.98 5.96 -13.91
C ASN A 190 4.76 4.73 -13.41
N TRP A 191 4.30 4.13 -12.31
CA TRP A 191 4.94 2.95 -11.76
C TRP A 191 4.93 1.74 -12.71
N LEU A 192 3.95 1.62 -13.62
CA LEU A 192 3.88 0.51 -14.59
C LEU A 192 5.00 0.60 -15.62
N ASP A 193 5.20 1.79 -16.18
CA ASP A 193 6.29 2.03 -17.13
C ASP A 193 7.65 1.84 -16.45
N THR A 194 7.81 2.38 -15.24
CA THR A 194 9.00 2.18 -14.42
C THR A 194 9.23 0.69 -14.12
N TYR A 195 8.18 -0.07 -13.81
CA TYR A 195 8.26 -1.53 -13.61
C TYR A 195 8.80 -2.22 -14.86
N ARG A 196 8.23 -1.94 -16.04
CA ARG A 196 8.65 -2.55 -17.31
C ARG A 196 10.12 -2.28 -17.62
N ARG A 197 10.61 -1.07 -17.33
CA ARG A 197 12.01 -0.67 -17.57
C ARG A 197 12.98 -1.18 -16.52
N ALA A 198 12.60 -1.18 -15.25
CA ALA A 198 13.51 -1.43 -14.13
C ALA A 198 13.56 -2.90 -13.68
N MET A 199 12.47 -3.67 -13.81
CA MET A 199 12.37 -5.05 -13.29
C MET A 199 13.00 -6.08 -14.24
N THR A 200 14.24 -5.83 -14.64
CA THR A 200 15.05 -6.70 -15.51
C THR A 200 15.75 -7.80 -14.69
N VAL A 201 16.05 -8.94 -15.33
CA VAL A 201 16.85 -10.02 -14.72
C VAL A 201 18.19 -9.50 -14.18
N GLN A 202 18.81 -8.55 -14.88
CA GLN A 202 20.07 -7.94 -14.44
C GLN A 202 19.90 -7.20 -13.11
N ASN A 203 18.88 -6.35 -12.99
CA ASN A 203 18.60 -5.61 -11.76
C ASN A 203 18.19 -6.54 -10.62
N LEU A 204 17.32 -7.52 -10.89
CA LEU A 204 16.92 -8.51 -9.89
C LEU A 204 18.12 -9.30 -9.38
N THR A 205 19.04 -9.69 -10.26
CA THR A 205 20.27 -10.39 -9.88
C THR A 205 21.21 -9.49 -9.08
N ARG A 206 21.49 -8.28 -9.59
CA ARG A 206 22.37 -7.29 -8.95
C ARG A 206 21.93 -6.99 -7.52
N TYR A 207 20.62 -6.86 -7.34
CA TYR A 207 20.04 -6.51 -6.05
C TYR A 207 19.61 -7.70 -5.21
N LYS A 208 19.78 -8.95 -5.67
CA LYS A 208 19.34 -10.17 -4.94
C LYS A 208 17.84 -10.16 -4.63
N LEU A 209 17.03 -9.93 -5.66
CA LEU A 209 15.57 -9.96 -5.61
C LEU A 209 15.02 -11.24 -6.26
N PRO A 210 13.81 -11.69 -5.88
CA PRO A 210 13.15 -12.84 -6.50
C PRO A 210 12.97 -12.64 -8.01
N GLN A 211 13.38 -13.64 -8.80
CA GLN A 211 13.25 -13.58 -10.26
C GLN A 211 11.79 -13.60 -10.74
N GLN A 212 10.87 -14.10 -9.89
CA GLN A 212 9.44 -14.11 -10.18
C GLN A 212 8.82 -12.70 -10.30
N TRP A 213 9.50 -11.68 -9.79
CA TRP A 213 9.11 -10.27 -9.96
C TRP A 213 9.60 -9.65 -11.27
N GLY A 214 10.26 -10.43 -12.14
CA GLY A 214 10.67 -9.95 -13.45
C GLY A 214 9.47 -9.55 -14.31
N ALA A 215 9.63 -8.48 -15.09
CA ALA A 215 8.69 -8.19 -16.17
C ALA A 215 8.74 -9.35 -17.18
N LYS A 216 7.57 -9.90 -17.53
CA LYS A 216 7.52 -10.97 -18.54
C LYS A 216 7.74 -10.33 -19.92
N PRO A 217 8.38 -11.03 -20.87
CA PRO A 217 8.55 -10.53 -22.24
C PRO A 217 7.23 -10.15 -22.93
N GLN A 218 6.12 -10.74 -22.49
CA GLN A 218 4.76 -10.50 -23.00
C GLN A 218 4.10 -9.25 -22.40
N ASP A 219 4.63 -8.70 -21.30
CA ASP A 219 4.17 -7.46 -20.67
C ASP A 219 4.74 -6.21 -21.39
N ILE A 220 5.60 -6.42 -22.40
CA ILE A 220 6.14 -5.40 -23.30
C ILE A 220 5.19 -5.30 -24.50
N GLN A 221 4.25 -4.36 -24.47
CA GLN A 221 3.42 -4.08 -25.64
C GLN A 221 4.31 -3.49 -26.77
N PRO A 222 4.29 -4.04 -27.99
CA PRO A 222 5.14 -3.56 -29.08
C PRO A 222 4.75 -2.19 -29.67
N GLU A 223 3.69 -1.52 -29.20
CA GLU A 223 3.23 -0.29 -29.86
C GLU A 223 2.48 0.65 -28.90
N LEU A 224 3.18 1.65 -28.38
CA LEU A 224 2.67 3.02 -28.31
C LEU A 224 3.85 4.00 -28.39
N VAL A 225 4.10 4.47 -29.61
CA VAL A 225 5.00 5.59 -29.94
C VAL A 225 4.46 6.85 -29.27
N SER A 226 5.25 7.63 -28.52
CA SER A 226 5.99 8.82 -28.99
C SER A 226 6.93 9.30 -27.89
N GLU A 227 8.04 9.96 -28.28
CA GLU A 227 8.95 10.67 -27.38
C GLU A 227 8.22 11.66 -26.47
N PRO A 228 8.66 11.87 -25.21
CA PRO A 228 8.11 12.92 -24.38
C PRO A 228 8.56 14.29 -24.90
N GLN A 229 7.69 14.93 -25.67
CA GLN A 229 7.72 16.39 -25.88
C GLN A 229 6.91 17.03 -24.74
N GLY A 230 7.60 17.63 -23.77
CA GLY A 230 6.97 18.49 -22.77
C GLY A 230 7.70 18.48 -21.44
N GLU A 231 8.42 19.56 -21.17
CA GLU A 231 8.71 20.01 -19.81
C GLU A 231 7.38 20.19 -19.05
N SER A 232 6.94 19.17 -18.34
CA SER A 232 6.13 19.37 -17.15
C SER A 232 6.88 18.68 -16.03
N GLY A 233 7.58 19.49 -15.23
CA GLY A 233 8.19 19.02 -14.00
C GLY A 233 7.16 18.31 -13.11
N PRO A 234 7.62 17.43 -12.22
CA PRO A 234 6.71 16.63 -11.42
C PRO A 234 5.92 17.54 -10.47
N ILE A 235 4.59 17.53 -10.60
CA ILE A 235 3.68 18.15 -9.64
C ILE A 235 3.67 17.22 -8.42
N VAL A 236 4.63 17.42 -7.52
CA VAL A 236 4.67 16.71 -6.24
C VAL A 236 4.37 17.73 -5.16
N LEU A 237 3.26 17.53 -4.46
CA LEU A 237 2.90 18.38 -3.35
C LEU A 237 3.61 17.87 -2.10
N ASP A 238 4.30 18.76 -1.38
CA ASP A 238 4.81 18.47 -0.04
C ASP A 238 3.67 17.90 0.83
N ALA A 239 3.94 16.84 1.59
CA ALA A 239 2.95 16.29 2.51
C ALA A 239 2.59 17.34 3.58
N GLN A 240 1.28 17.50 3.83
CA GLN A 240 0.82 18.16 5.03
C GLN A 240 0.79 17.08 6.11
N ILE A 241 1.88 17.00 6.88
CA ILE A 241 1.92 16.12 8.04
C ILE A 241 1.10 16.80 9.14
N GLU A 242 -0.19 16.47 9.24
CA GLU A 242 -1.01 16.90 10.38
C GLU A 242 -0.41 16.31 11.66
N ALA A 243 0.17 17.19 12.49
CA ALA A 243 0.79 16.81 13.76
C ALA A 243 -0.23 16.34 14.82
N ASP A 244 -1.52 16.65 14.62
CA ASP A 244 -2.59 16.53 15.63
C ASP A 244 -3.74 15.57 15.26
N SER A 245 -3.66 14.83 14.15
CA SER A 245 -4.67 13.81 13.87
C SER A 245 -4.64 12.74 14.95
N GLN A 246 -5.79 12.38 15.53
CA GLN A 246 -5.89 11.23 16.43
C GLN A 246 -5.24 10.02 15.72
N PRO A 247 -4.48 9.15 16.42
CA PRO A 247 -3.65 8.12 15.78
C PRO A 247 -4.40 7.21 14.79
N TYR A 248 -5.72 7.15 14.92
CA TYR A 248 -6.63 6.24 14.26
C TYR A 248 -7.61 6.91 13.29
N GLU A 249 -7.53 8.23 13.09
CA GLU A 249 -8.44 8.89 12.17
C GLU A 249 -7.97 8.64 10.72
N VAL A 250 -8.86 8.08 9.91
CA VAL A 250 -8.67 8.02 8.45
C VAL A 250 -9.09 9.38 7.91
N PRO A 251 -8.20 10.10 7.19
CA PRO A 251 -8.52 11.43 6.70
C PRO A 251 -9.78 11.41 5.85
N ALA A 252 -10.46 12.56 5.77
CA ALA A 252 -11.56 12.72 4.83
C ALA A 252 -11.04 12.44 3.40
N ILE A 253 -11.72 11.54 2.69
CA ILE A 253 -11.43 11.23 1.29
C ILE A 253 -12.34 12.12 0.44
N PRO A 254 -11.81 13.11 -0.31
CA PRO A 254 -12.64 13.97 -1.15
C PRO A 254 -13.35 13.15 -2.23
N VAL A 255 -14.67 13.31 -2.32
CA VAL A 255 -15.51 12.52 -3.26
C VAL A 255 -15.46 13.11 -4.69
N ASP A 256 -15.20 14.43 -4.80
CA ASP A 256 -15.35 15.21 -6.04
C ASP A 256 -14.03 15.73 -6.64
N GLY A 257 -12.86 15.39 -6.09
CA GLY A 257 -11.58 15.94 -6.54
C GLY A 257 -11.45 17.47 -6.37
N ARG A 258 -12.41 18.10 -5.69
CA ARG A 258 -12.34 19.51 -5.26
C ARG A 258 -11.68 19.54 -3.88
N ASN A 259 -10.48 20.12 -3.82
CA ASN A 259 -9.72 20.32 -2.59
C ASN A 259 -10.56 21.05 -1.53
N SER A 260 -10.40 20.62 -0.28
CA SER A 260 -10.92 21.24 0.94
C SER A 260 -10.34 22.63 1.24
N GLN A 261 -9.83 23.37 0.25
CA GLN A 261 -9.39 24.77 0.42
C GLN A 261 -10.57 25.77 0.51
N GLN A 262 -11.74 25.30 0.89
CA GLN A 262 -12.89 26.13 1.24
C GLN A 262 -13.45 25.71 2.60
N MET A 263 -12.61 25.76 3.63
CA MET A 263 -13.08 25.99 5.00
C MET A 263 -12.09 26.96 5.64
N GLU A 264 -12.54 28.23 5.65
CA GLU A 264 -12.11 29.43 6.40
C GLU A 264 -10.62 29.65 6.75
#